data_AF-A0A8H7V4X7-F1
#
_entry.id   AF-A0A8H7V4X7-F1
#
_cell.length_a   1.000
_cell.length_b   1.000
_cell.length_c   1.000
_cell.angle_alpha   90.00
_cell.angle_beta   90.00
_cell.angle_gamma   90.00
#
_symmetry.space_group_name_H-M   'P 1'
#
loop_
_entity.id
_entity.type
_entity.pdbx_description
1 polymer ?
#
loop_
_entity_poly.entity_id
_entity_poly.type
_entity_poly.pdbx_seq_one_letter_code
_entity_poly.pdbx_strand_id
1 'polypeptide(L)'
;MSTGKVLAYLEHLCPECSTTFSSPISLLNHLKSSHMIHLSPRKAGRNRPTNASYVYVKNQEDAQTTQSACPSCWSHFNIDDVHELSDHIRTVHLENSEQYIQKPTNNQQRNLPEGVEEYIPPKSSKTMTMLSGSKKNMDGKDTEAVYLKRSNELLNTLEDMVANFKKLLPYGGSTDKDNRNSSA
;
A
#
# COMPACT_ATOMS: atom_id res chain seq x y z
N MET A 1 22.47 41.77 -12.38
CA MET A 1 22.96 40.38 -12.47
C MET A 1 21.75 39.48 -12.56
N SER A 2 21.49 38.91 -13.74
CA SER A 2 20.38 37.97 -13.91
C SER A 2 20.76 36.69 -13.17
N THR A 3 20.11 36.42 -12.05
CA THR A 3 20.23 35.12 -11.36
C THR A 3 19.64 34.07 -12.29
N GLY A 4 20.51 33.34 -12.99
CA GLY A 4 20.10 32.23 -13.84
C GLY A 4 19.38 31.20 -12.99
N LYS A 5 18.15 30.85 -13.38
CA LYS A 5 17.41 29.77 -12.73
C LYS A 5 18.06 28.44 -13.10
N VAL A 6 18.18 27.55 -12.13
CA VAL A 6 18.75 26.21 -12.35
C VAL A 6 17.65 25.27 -12.83
N LEU A 7 17.93 24.49 -13.87
CA LEU A 7 17.02 23.44 -14.33
C LEU A 7 17.16 22.22 -13.42
N ALA A 8 16.08 21.80 -12.76
CA ALA A 8 16.09 20.70 -11.80
C ALA A 8 15.13 19.58 -12.24
N TYR A 9 15.62 18.34 -12.25
CA TYR A 9 14.81 17.15 -12.38
C TYR A 9 14.53 16.56 -10.99
N LEU A 10 13.35 15.96 -10.82
CA LEU A 10 12.89 15.47 -9.54
C LEU A 10 12.76 13.96 -9.56
N GLU A 11 13.47 13.31 -8.66
CA GLU A 11 13.40 11.87 -8.45
C GLU A 11 12.70 11.53 -7.13
N HIS A 12 12.17 10.32 -7.05
CA HIS A 12 11.52 9.79 -5.86
C HIS A 12 12.36 8.66 -5.29
N LEU A 13 13.14 8.96 -4.26
CA LEU A 13 14.04 8.03 -3.59
C LEU A 13 13.45 7.56 -2.26
N CYS A 14 13.64 6.29 -1.94
CA CYS A 14 13.36 5.78 -0.60
C CYS A 14 14.53 6.13 0.34
N PRO A 15 14.29 6.82 1.48
CA PRO A 15 15.35 7.17 2.42
C PRO A 15 15.94 5.97 3.19
N GLU A 16 15.21 4.85 3.26
CA GLU A 16 15.61 3.68 4.06
C GLU A 16 16.40 2.63 3.23
N CYS A 17 16.14 2.54 1.92
CA CYS A 17 16.80 1.56 1.05
C CYS A 17 17.37 2.13 -0.26
N SER A 18 17.31 3.46 -0.44
CA SER A 18 17.85 4.19 -1.60
C SER A 18 17.32 3.73 -2.97
N THR A 19 16.20 3.01 -3.00
CA THR A 19 15.55 2.59 -4.26
C THR A 19 14.88 3.80 -4.92
N THR A 20 15.05 3.95 -6.24
CA THR A 20 14.45 5.01 -7.05
C THR A 20 13.10 4.58 -7.62
N PHE A 21 12.18 5.54 -7.72
CA PHE A 21 10.83 5.34 -8.24
C PHE A 21 10.46 6.42 -9.26
N SER A 22 9.69 6.03 -10.28
CA SER A 22 9.22 6.93 -11.34
C SER A 22 8.03 7.81 -10.91
N SER A 23 7.35 7.47 -9.81
CA SER A 23 6.18 8.21 -9.35
C SER A 23 6.14 8.32 -7.82
N PRO A 24 5.57 9.40 -7.27
CA PRO A 24 5.46 9.57 -5.82
C PRO A 24 4.50 8.53 -5.21
N ILE A 25 3.50 8.07 -5.98
CA ILE A 25 2.55 7.03 -5.54
C ILE A 25 3.28 5.69 -5.38
N SER A 26 4.16 5.34 -6.32
CA SER A 26 4.98 4.13 -6.24
C SER A 26 5.88 4.15 -4.99
N LEU A 27 6.51 5.30 -4.71
CA LEU A 27 7.31 5.49 -3.50
C LEU A 27 6.46 5.37 -2.22
N LEU A 28 5.26 5.97 -2.17
CA LEU A 28 4.37 5.84 -1.01
C LEU A 28 3.97 4.39 -0.74
N ASN A 29 3.61 3.65 -1.80
CA ASN A 29 3.25 2.25 -1.68
C ASN A 29 4.43 1.42 -1.18
N HIS A 30 5.63 1.69 -1.69
CA HIS A 30 6.85 1.03 -1.25
C HIS A 30 7.16 1.32 0.23
N LEU A 31 7.10 2.59 0.66
CA LEU A 31 7.31 2.98 2.06
C LEU A 31 6.31 2.26 2.99
N LYS A 32 5.05 2.16 2.57
CA LYS A 32 4.01 1.46 3.32
C LYS A 32 4.27 -0.04 3.41
N SER A 33 4.61 -0.70 2.30
CA SER A 33 4.75 -2.16 2.25
C SER A 33 6.09 -2.68 2.79
N SER A 34 7.18 -1.96 2.53
CA SER A 34 8.54 -2.43 2.79
C SER A 34 9.10 -1.90 4.11
N HIS A 35 8.67 -0.70 4.53
CA HIS A 35 9.19 -0.03 5.73
C HIS A 35 8.12 0.23 6.80
N MET A 36 6.85 -0.12 6.54
CA MET A 36 5.71 0.15 7.43
C MET A 36 5.50 1.65 7.72
N ILE A 37 6.07 2.53 6.91
CA ILE A 37 5.97 3.98 7.05
C ILE A 37 4.69 4.44 6.33
N HIS A 38 3.76 5.02 7.09
CA HIS A 38 2.49 5.50 6.58
C HIS A 38 2.53 7.02 6.40
N LEU A 39 2.57 7.49 5.16
CA LEU A 39 2.53 8.91 4.85
C LEU A 39 1.25 9.28 4.10
N SER A 40 0.73 10.48 4.34
CA SER A 40 -0.41 11.00 3.58
C SER A 40 0.03 11.40 2.16
N PRO A 41 -0.74 11.04 1.12
CA PRO A 41 -0.45 11.52 -0.24
C PRO A 41 -0.68 13.03 -0.36
N ARG A 42 0.00 13.66 -1.32
CA ARG A 42 -0.26 15.06 -1.68
C ARG A 42 -1.71 15.26 -2.12
N LYS A 43 -2.29 16.41 -1.77
CA LYS A 43 -3.61 16.81 -2.27
C LYS A 43 -3.56 16.98 -3.79
N ALA A 44 -4.40 16.22 -4.50
CA ALA A 44 -4.52 16.29 -5.95
C ALA A 44 -5.04 17.67 -6.42
N GLY A 45 -4.79 18.00 -7.69
CA GLY A 45 -5.31 19.21 -8.34
C GLY A 45 -4.58 20.51 -7.99
N ARG A 46 -3.45 20.45 -7.27
CA ARG A 46 -2.58 21.61 -7.03
C ARG A 46 -1.29 21.49 -7.83
N ASN A 47 -0.93 22.57 -8.51
CA ASN A 47 0.37 22.69 -9.16
C ASN A 47 1.47 22.93 -8.13
N ARG A 48 2.69 22.53 -8.48
CA ARG A 48 3.87 22.84 -7.68
C ARG A 48 4.05 24.35 -7.57
N PRO A 49 4.28 24.91 -6.37
CA PRO A 49 4.58 26.33 -6.23
C PRO A 49 5.80 26.72 -7.06
N THR A 50 5.75 27.90 -7.68
CA THR A 50 6.89 28.46 -8.41
C THR A 50 8.01 28.76 -7.43
N ASN A 51 9.21 28.27 -7.71
CA ASN A 51 10.40 28.57 -6.93
C ASN A 51 11.24 29.62 -7.66
N ALA A 52 11.85 30.55 -6.91
CA ALA A 52 12.68 31.60 -7.51
C ALA A 52 14.00 31.03 -8.09
N SER A 53 14.54 29.98 -7.46
CA SER A 53 15.85 29.40 -7.78
C SER A 53 15.79 28.30 -8.84
N TYR A 54 14.66 27.59 -8.94
CA TYR A 54 14.54 26.38 -9.75
C TYR A 54 13.44 26.45 -10.81
N VAL A 55 13.74 25.87 -11.97
CA VAL A 55 12.77 25.53 -13.01
C VAL A 55 12.75 24.01 -13.13
N TYR A 56 11.60 23.41 -12.88
CA TYR A 56 11.47 21.95 -12.88
C TYR A 56 11.23 21.43 -14.30
N VAL A 57 12.08 20.52 -14.74
CA VAL A 57 12.00 19.87 -16.05
C VAL A 57 11.45 18.45 -15.92
N LYS A 58 10.85 17.95 -17.00
CA LYS A 58 10.24 16.60 -17.04
C LYS A 58 11.24 15.51 -17.40
N ASN A 59 12.25 15.82 -18.21
CA ASN A 59 13.25 14.87 -18.62
C ASN A 59 14.53 15.13 -17.83
N GLN A 60 15.21 14.06 -17.45
CA GLN A 60 16.47 14.13 -16.73
C GLN A 60 17.61 14.70 -17.59
N GLU A 61 17.58 14.46 -18.90
CA GLU A 61 18.59 14.95 -19.86
C GLU A 61 18.59 16.49 -20.02
N ASP A 62 17.45 17.13 -19.77
CA ASP A 62 17.31 18.59 -19.81
C ASP A 62 17.73 19.26 -18.50
N ALA A 63 18.05 18.48 -17.47
CA ALA A 63 18.30 18.97 -16.13
C ALA A 63 19.79 19.27 -15.89
N GLN A 64 20.05 20.36 -15.18
CA GLN A 64 21.39 20.67 -14.69
C GLN A 64 21.67 19.98 -13.34
N THR A 65 20.61 19.73 -12.57
CA THR A 65 20.70 19.11 -11.24
C THR A 65 19.54 18.15 -11.04
N THR A 66 19.76 17.11 -10.23
CA THR A 66 18.73 16.18 -9.80
C THR A 66 18.49 16.35 -8.30
N GLN A 67 17.22 16.37 -7.90
CA GLN A 67 16.82 16.53 -6.51
C GLN A 67 15.83 15.44 -6.11
N SER A 68 15.91 15.02 -4.85
CA SER A 68 14.98 14.06 -4.26
C SER A 68 13.72 14.80 -3.81
N ALA A 69 12.55 14.37 -4.26
CA ALA A 69 11.27 15.01 -3.96
C ALA A 69 10.49 14.21 -2.92
N CYS A 70 10.08 14.88 -1.84
CA CYS A 70 9.22 14.30 -0.81
C CYS A 70 7.89 13.80 -1.42
N PRO A 71 7.43 12.57 -1.14
CA PRO A 71 6.18 12.06 -1.69
C PRO A 71 4.94 12.77 -1.16
N SER A 72 4.99 13.34 0.04
CA SER A 72 3.83 13.89 0.77
C SER A 72 3.68 15.41 0.69
N CYS A 73 4.72 16.15 0.30
CA CYS A 73 4.67 17.60 0.14
C CYS A 73 5.46 18.08 -1.09
N TRP A 74 5.66 19.40 -1.22
CA TRP A 74 6.38 20.01 -2.35
C TRP A 74 7.87 20.27 -2.07
N SER A 75 8.35 19.90 -0.88
CA SER A 75 9.76 19.99 -0.51
C SER A 75 10.61 19.02 -1.33
N HIS A 76 11.86 19.43 -1.54
CA HIS A 76 12.87 18.68 -2.28
C HIS A 76 14.23 18.93 -1.66
N PHE A 77 15.11 17.96 -1.80
CA PHE A 77 16.42 17.92 -1.15
C PHE A 77 17.49 17.50 -2.17
N ASN A 78 18.75 17.69 -1.81
CA ASN A 78 19.83 17.23 -2.66
C ASN A 78 19.81 15.70 -2.75
N ILE A 79 20.11 15.16 -3.93
CA ILE A 79 20.10 13.70 -4.14
C ILE A 79 21.23 13.01 -3.36
N ASP A 80 22.35 13.70 -3.18
CA ASP A 80 23.51 13.18 -2.45
C ASP A 80 23.29 13.13 -0.93
N ASP A 81 22.31 13.90 -0.42
CA ASP A 81 21.97 13.94 1.00
C ASP A 81 20.60 13.31 1.27
N VAL A 82 20.61 11.98 1.37
CA VAL A 82 19.42 11.19 1.70
C VAL A 82 18.96 11.43 3.14
N HIS A 83 19.86 11.87 4.03
CA HIS A 83 19.55 12.10 5.43
C HIS A 83 18.60 13.29 5.60
N GLU A 84 18.81 14.38 4.86
CA GLU A 84 17.89 15.53 4.88
C GLU A 84 16.44 15.14 4.52
N LEU A 85 16.26 14.28 3.52
CA LEU A 85 14.93 13.77 3.15
C LEU A 85 14.33 12.89 4.26
N SER A 86 15.15 12.01 4.85
CA SER A 86 14.72 11.13 5.95
C SER A 86 14.26 11.93 7.16
N ASP A 87 15.07 12.91 7.58
CA ASP A 87 14.78 13.79 8.71
C ASP A 87 13.54 14.63 8.46
N HIS A 88 13.38 15.15 7.24
CA HIS A 88 12.15 15.85 6.84
C HIS A 88 10.91 14.97 6.98
N ILE A 89 10.96 13.73 6.50
CA ILE A 89 9.83 12.81 6.61
C ILE A 89 9.50 12.52 8.07
N ARG A 90 10.52 12.28 8.90
CA ARG A 90 10.34 11.99 10.33
C ARG A 90 9.72 13.17 11.07
N THR A 91 10.32 14.35 10.94
CA THR A 91 9.91 15.55 11.70
C THR A 91 8.61 16.18 11.20
N VAL A 92 8.40 16.24 9.89
CA VAL A 92 7.23 16.95 9.32
C VAL A 92 6.02 16.03 9.17
N HIS A 93 6.24 14.78 8.77
CA HIS A 93 5.15 13.87 8.41
C HIS A 93 4.85 12.78 9.44
N LEU A 94 5.84 12.34 10.23
CA LEU A 94 5.61 11.28 11.23
C LEU A 94 5.35 11.82 12.64
N GLU A 95 6.15 12.75 13.14
CA GLU A 95 5.96 13.33 14.49
C GLU A 95 4.59 14.01 14.66
N ASN A 96 4.04 14.57 13.57
CA ASN A 96 2.70 15.16 13.57
C ASN A 96 1.57 14.12 13.40
N SER A 97 1.89 12.87 13.06
CA SER A 97 0.89 11.83 12.74
C SER A 97 0.39 11.05 13.96
N GLU A 98 1.11 11.07 15.08
CA GLU A 98 0.69 10.39 16.32
C GLU A 98 -0.61 10.96 16.92
N GLN A 99 -1.07 12.12 16.46
CA GLN A 99 -2.35 12.69 16.88
C GLN A 99 -3.58 12.08 16.17
N TYR A 100 -3.38 11.20 15.17
CA TYR A 100 -4.47 10.56 14.43
C TYR A 100 -4.43 9.02 14.54
N ILE A 101 -4.18 8.47 15.73
CA ILE A 101 -4.77 7.17 16.06
C ILE A 101 -6.26 7.41 16.35
N GLN A 102 -7.04 7.63 15.29
CA GLN A 102 -8.46 7.41 15.37
C GLN A 102 -8.65 5.93 15.65
N LYS A 103 -9.13 5.63 16.85
CA LYS A 103 -9.72 4.36 17.25
C LYS A 103 -10.49 3.79 16.05
N PRO A 104 -10.39 2.47 15.76
CA PRO A 104 -11.19 1.88 14.71
C PRO A 104 -12.66 2.18 15.00
N THR A 105 -13.25 3.13 14.24
CA THR A 105 -14.67 3.36 14.28
C THR A 105 -15.33 2.18 13.60
N ASN A 106 -15.65 1.19 14.42
CA ASN A 106 -16.57 0.12 14.13
C ASN A 106 -17.94 0.75 13.85
N ASN A 107 -18.19 1.17 12.61
CA ASN A 107 -19.51 1.64 12.16
C ASN A 107 -19.67 1.50 10.64
N GLN A 108 -19.58 0.26 10.15
CA GLN A 108 -20.38 -0.18 9.01
C GLN A 108 -21.50 -1.09 9.53
N GLN A 109 -22.40 -0.51 10.35
CA GLN A 109 -23.75 -1.04 10.44
C GLN A 109 -24.47 -0.70 9.14
N ARG A 110 -24.99 -1.77 8.55
CA ARG A 110 -25.78 -1.83 7.33
C ARG A 110 -27.02 -0.96 7.51
N ASN A 111 -27.19 0.06 6.68
CA ASN A 111 -28.52 0.53 6.36
C ASN A 111 -29.05 -0.41 5.28
N LEU A 112 -29.84 -1.39 5.72
CA LEU A 112 -30.71 -2.20 4.88
C LEU A 112 -32.01 -1.40 4.70
N PRO A 113 -32.39 -0.96 3.50
CA PRO A 113 -33.74 -0.48 3.27
C PRO A 113 -34.64 -1.71 3.12
N GLU A 114 -35.47 -1.97 4.14
CA GLU A 114 -36.71 -2.71 3.97
C GLU A 114 -37.64 -1.88 3.06
N GLY A 115 -37.91 -2.41 1.87
CA GLY A 115 -38.81 -1.78 0.90
C GLY A 115 -38.98 -2.68 -0.31
N VAL A 116 -40.07 -3.44 -0.31
CA VAL A 116 -40.50 -4.35 -1.36
C VAL A 116 -40.99 -3.50 -2.54
N GLU A 117 -40.36 -3.58 -3.73
CA GLU A 117 -40.99 -3.08 -4.95
C GLU A 117 -40.53 -3.85 -6.21
N GLU A 118 -41.45 -4.71 -6.64
CA GLU A 118 -41.83 -5.10 -8.00
C GLU A 118 -40.80 -5.02 -9.14
N TYR A 119 -40.52 -6.20 -9.70
CA TYR A 119 -39.75 -6.44 -10.93
C TYR A 119 -40.47 -5.91 -12.18
N ILE A 120 -39.84 -4.96 -12.88
CA ILE A 120 -40.19 -4.60 -14.27
C ILE A 120 -38.98 -4.87 -15.17
N PRO A 121 -39.04 -5.80 -16.14
CA PRO A 121 -37.96 -6.04 -17.09
C PRO A 121 -37.97 -5.00 -18.22
N PRO A 122 -36.85 -4.32 -18.51
CA PRO A 122 -36.76 -3.47 -19.70
C PRO A 122 -36.56 -4.30 -20.97
N LYS A 123 -37.41 -4.00 -21.95
CA LYS A 123 -37.42 -4.56 -23.31
C LYS A 123 -36.20 -4.12 -24.13
N SER A 124 -35.83 -5.02 -25.03
CA SER A 124 -34.75 -4.97 -26.00
C SER A 124 -34.72 -3.74 -26.91
N SER A 125 -33.51 -3.31 -27.32
CA SER A 125 -33.16 -2.95 -28.71
C SER A 125 -31.65 -2.65 -28.89
N LYS A 126 -30.96 -3.52 -29.66
CA LYS A 126 -29.91 -3.33 -30.72
C LYS A 126 -28.99 -2.08 -30.66
N THR A 127 -27.68 -2.08 -30.96
CA THR A 127 -26.81 -2.95 -31.80
C THR A 127 -25.31 -2.60 -31.60
N MET A 128 -24.45 -3.63 -31.66
CA MET A 128 -23.01 -3.77 -32.07
C MET A 128 -22.08 -2.52 -32.19
N THR A 129 -20.81 -2.58 -31.76
CA THR A 129 -19.71 -3.20 -32.55
C THR A 129 -18.47 -3.54 -31.70
N MET A 130 -17.79 -4.61 -32.13
CA MET A 130 -16.70 -5.39 -31.52
C MET A 130 -15.40 -4.61 -31.24
N LEU A 131 -14.63 -5.07 -30.23
CA LEU A 131 -13.22 -5.46 -30.41
C LEU A 131 -12.75 -6.38 -29.27
N SER A 132 -11.97 -7.36 -29.71
CA SER A 132 -11.58 -8.65 -29.12
C SER A 132 -10.68 -8.61 -27.88
N GLY A 133 -10.97 -9.48 -26.92
CA GLY A 133 -10.06 -9.85 -25.82
C GLY A 133 -10.61 -11.04 -25.05
N SER A 134 -10.19 -12.24 -25.44
CA SER A 134 -10.65 -13.56 -25.00
C SER A 134 -10.92 -13.72 -23.50
N LYS A 135 -12.20 -13.64 -23.11
CA LYS A 135 -12.71 -14.17 -21.84
C LYS A 135 -13.25 -15.58 -22.10
N LYS A 136 -12.54 -16.58 -21.57
CA LYS A 136 -13.10 -17.91 -21.39
C LYS A 136 -14.18 -17.80 -20.30
N ASN A 137 -15.40 -18.18 -20.67
CA ASN A 137 -16.50 -18.41 -19.76
C ASN A 137 -16.11 -19.55 -18.80
N MET A 138 -16.10 -19.27 -17.49
CA MET A 138 -16.24 -20.30 -16.48
C MET A 138 -17.40 -19.91 -15.59
N ASP A 139 -18.35 -20.83 -15.44
CA ASP A 139 -19.45 -20.80 -14.49
C ASP A 139 -18.97 -20.36 -13.10
N GLY A 140 -19.51 -19.24 -12.63
CA GLY A 140 -19.13 -18.58 -11.36
C GLY A 140 -19.49 -19.35 -10.09
N LYS A 141 -19.87 -20.63 -10.19
CA LYS A 141 -20.07 -21.52 -9.02
C LYS A 141 -18.82 -22.33 -8.66
N ASP A 142 -17.91 -22.54 -9.61
CA ASP A 142 -16.69 -23.31 -9.35
C ASP A 142 -15.56 -22.46 -8.74
N THR A 143 -15.59 -21.15 -8.98
CA THR A 143 -14.56 -20.23 -8.48
C THR A 143 -14.55 -20.09 -6.95
N GLU A 144 -15.72 -20.18 -6.32
CA GLU A 144 -15.84 -20.07 -4.86
C GLU A 144 -15.36 -21.36 -4.17
N ALA A 145 -15.70 -22.53 -4.72
CA ALA A 145 -15.21 -23.81 -4.23
C ALA A 145 -13.68 -23.94 -4.38
N VAL A 146 -13.11 -23.44 -5.48
CA VAL A 146 -11.66 -23.40 -5.70
C VAL A 146 -10.98 -22.46 -4.69
N TYR A 147 -11.58 -21.31 -4.39
CA TYR A 147 -11.05 -20.38 -3.39
C TYR A 147 -11.08 -20.98 -1.98
N LEU A 148 -12.19 -21.61 -1.60
CA LEU A 148 -12.36 -22.23 -0.28
C LEU A 148 -11.41 -23.42 -0.08
N LYS A 149 -11.18 -24.20 -1.13
CA LYS A 149 -10.20 -25.29 -1.09
C LYS A 149 -8.78 -24.75 -0.90
N ARG A 150 -8.42 -23.71 -1.65
CA ARG A 150 -7.09 -23.09 -1.55
C ARG A 150 -6.86 -22.40 -0.21
N SER A 151 -7.89 -21.83 0.42
CA SER A 151 -7.77 -21.26 1.77
C SER A 151 -7.54 -22.33 2.83
N ASN A 152 -8.21 -23.48 2.73
CA ASN A 152 -8.02 -24.59 3.66
C ASN A 152 -6.62 -25.21 3.55
N GLU A 153 -6.08 -25.34 2.33
CA GLU A 153 -4.70 -25.78 2.12
C GLU A 153 -3.69 -24.83 2.78
N LEU A 154 -3.90 -23.51 2.67
CA LEU A 154 -3.05 -22.51 3.33
C LEU A 154 -3.11 -22.60 4.86
N LEU A 155 -4.30 -22.80 5.44
CA LEU A 155 -4.47 -22.96 6.89
C LEU A 155 -3.72 -24.18 7.42
N ASN A 156 -3.81 -25.32 6.72
CA ASN A 156 -3.08 -26.54 7.12
C ASN A 156 -1.56 -26.32 7.09
N THR A 157 -1.04 -25.61 6.08
CA THR A 157 0.41 -25.31 6.02
C THR A 157 0.87 -24.38 7.15
N LEU A 158 0.02 -23.46 7.60
CA LEU A 158 0.30 -22.59 8.74
C LEU A 158 0.34 -23.38 10.05
N GLU A 159 -0.61 -24.31 10.24
CA GLU A 159 -0.61 -25.19 11.42
C GLU A 159 0.64 -26.07 11.50
N ASP A 160 1.09 -26.63 10.38
CA ASP A 160 2.32 -27.42 10.32
C ASP A 160 3.56 -26.58 10.64
N MET A 161 3.63 -25.34 10.12
CA MET A 161 4.73 -24.42 10.44
C MET A 161 4.74 -24.04 11.93
N VAL A 162 3.57 -23.78 12.51
CA VAL A 162 3.44 -23.48 13.95
C VAL A 162 3.80 -24.69 14.80
N ALA A 163 3.38 -25.90 14.42
CA ALA A 163 3.74 -27.13 15.10
C ALA A 163 5.24 -27.40 15.05
N ASN A 164 5.88 -27.12 13.91
CA ASN A 164 7.34 -27.26 13.78
C ASN A 164 8.09 -26.21 14.61
N PHE A 165 7.57 -24.96 14.67
CA PHE A 165 8.15 -23.91 15.51
C PHE A 165 8.03 -24.26 17.00
N LYS A 166 6.91 -24.83 17.44
CA LYS A 166 6.73 -25.33 18.81
C LYS A 166 7.75 -26.41 19.20
N LYS A 167 8.21 -27.24 18.25
CA LYS A 167 9.27 -28.25 18.49
C LYS A 167 10.66 -27.65 18.65
N LEU A 168 10.91 -26.49 18.06
CA LEU A 168 12.21 -25.81 18.11
C LEU A 168 12.39 -24.93 19.34
N LEU A 169 11.32 -24.62 20.06
CA LEU A 169 11.39 -23.84 21.30
C LEU A 169 11.58 -24.80 22.49
N PRO A 170 12.72 -24.73 23.21
CA PRO A 170 13.03 -25.62 24.34
C PRO A 170 12.21 -25.35 25.62
N TYR A 171 11.23 -24.44 25.58
CA TYR A 171 10.42 -24.06 26.74
C TYR A 171 8.94 -23.97 26.35
N GLY A 172 8.15 -25.02 26.65
CA GLY A 172 6.70 -24.95 26.45
C GLY A 172 5.87 -26.23 26.50
N GLY A 173 6.01 -27.02 27.57
CA GLY A 173 4.88 -27.79 28.14
C GLY A 173 4.46 -29.10 27.46
N SER A 174 5.14 -30.19 27.82
CA SER A 174 4.51 -31.52 27.85
C SER A 174 3.52 -31.53 29.01
N THR A 175 2.21 -31.53 28.73
CA THR A 175 1.22 -31.96 29.73
C THR A 175 0.99 -33.45 29.55
N ASP A 176 2.00 -34.24 29.89
CA ASP A 176 1.81 -35.66 30.15
C ASP A 176 1.05 -35.78 31.48
N LYS A 177 -0.27 -35.91 31.38
CA LYS A 177 -1.10 -36.39 32.48
C LYS A 177 -0.81 -37.89 32.64
N ASP A 178 0.18 -38.19 33.48
CA ASP A 178 0.38 -39.52 34.05
C ASP A 178 -0.87 -39.91 34.84
N ASN A 179 -1.79 -40.63 34.19
CA ASN A 179 -2.94 -41.24 34.81
C ASN A 179 -2.50 -42.56 35.46
N ARG A 180 -1.87 -42.48 36.64
CA ARG A 180 -1.65 -43.66 37.48
C ARG A 180 -2.96 -44.02 38.19
N ASN A 181 -3.69 -44.95 37.58
CA ASN A 181 -4.69 -45.75 38.29
C ASN A 181 -3.98 -46.53 39.41
N SER A 182 -4.22 -46.12 40.65
CA SER A 182 -4.00 -46.95 41.83
C SER A 182 -5.14 -47.95 41.93
N SER A 183 -4.84 -49.20 41.59
CA SER A 183 -5.67 -50.36 41.93
C SER A 183 -5.72 -50.53 43.44
N ALA A 184 -6.92 -50.72 43.97
CA ALA A 184 -7.20 -51.36 45.26
C ALA A 184 -7.78 -52.75 44.97
#